data_AF-A0A0R1Y7D1-F1
#
_entry.id   AF-A0A0R1Y7D1-F1
#
_cell.length_a   1.000
_cell.length_b   1.000
_cell.length_c   1.000
_cell.angle_alpha   90.00
_cell.angle_beta   90.00
_cell.angle_gamma   90.00
#
_symmetry.space_group_name_H-M   'P 1'
#
loop_
_entity.id
_entity.type
_entity.pdbx_description
1 polymer ?
#
loop_
_entity_poly.entity_id
_entity_poly.type
_entity_poly.pdbx_seq_one_letter_code
_entity_poly.pdbx_strand_id
1 'polypeptide(L)'
;MKKMKLASIAVAALFAVSPAISLTQNVAVSAATTSHTDAKDVFRHFLSGVNFYENNKKVSAVSSLNNTTLTHGTETIDNSSTDNLIDGQYRIQSSIMITGFTPSTHDRSFDIVNESGNIIGSAIIPANSSLAQGSMDFTFNIKNGKIGKTNLGSIGTKSSKKKVTKKHTKKRHKKTTKKRKASRKTSHKKSKKRAKRR
;
A
#
# COMPACT_ATOMS: atom_id res chain seq x y z
N MET A 1 -29.76 -81.02 -15.82
CA MET A 1 -29.82 -81.24 -17.28
C MET A 1 -29.24 -80.03 -18.00
N LYS A 2 -28.29 -80.27 -18.93
CA LYS A 2 -28.10 -79.56 -20.23
C LYS A 2 -27.80 -78.03 -20.16
N LYS A 3 -26.70 -77.46 -20.68
CA LYS A 3 -25.62 -77.92 -21.59
C LYS A 3 -24.40 -76.99 -21.44
N MET A 4 -23.19 -77.56 -21.52
CA MET A 4 -21.99 -76.83 -21.95
C MET A 4 -22.04 -76.60 -23.47
N LYS A 5 -21.33 -75.59 -23.98
CA LYS A 5 -20.55 -75.67 -25.22
C LYS A 5 -19.55 -74.51 -25.31
N LEU A 6 -18.27 -74.88 -25.32
CA LEU A 6 -17.16 -74.09 -25.83
C LEU A 6 -17.31 -73.89 -27.35
N ALA A 7 -16.81 -72.76 -27.86
CA ALA A 7 -16.21 -72.69 -29.18
C ALA A 7 -15.13 -71.60 -29.19
N SER A 8 -13.89 -72.05 -29.30
CA SER A 8 -12.69 -71.27 -29.61
C SER A 8 -12.60 -71.14 -31.13
N ILE A 9 -12.32 -69.94 -31.66
CA ILE A 9 -11.57 -69.77 -32.91
C ILE A 9 -10.62 -68.57 -32.76
N ALA A 10 -9.37 -68.83 -33.12
CA ALA A 10 -8.20 -67.99 -33.01
C ALA A 10 -8.02 -67.04 -34.22
N VAL A 11 -7.39 -65.90 -33.93
CA VAL A 11 -6.30 -65.21 -34.68
C VAL A 11 -6.53 -64.78 -36.14
N ALA A 12 -6.43 -63.47 -36.39
CA ALA A 12 -5.43 -62.89 -37.29
C ALA A 12 -5.37 -61.36 -37.09
N ALA A 13 -4.17 -60.85 -36.77
CA ALA A 13 -3.86 -59.43 -36.73
C ALA A 13 -3.78 -58.86 -38.15
N LEU A 14 -4.36 -57.67 -38.37
CA LEU A 14 -3.93 -56.77 -39.43
C LEU A 14 -3.36 -55.52 -38.77
N PHE A 15 -2.05 -55.33 -38.94
CA PHE A 15 -1.34 -54.11 -38.60
C PHE A 15 -1.77 -52.94 -39.48
N ALA A 16 -1.56 -51.73 -38.94
CA ALA A 16 -1.61 -50.42 -39.61
C ALA A 16 -3.03 -49.86 -39.80
N VAL A 17 -3.35 -48.60 -39.48
CA VAL A 17 -2.54 -47.38 -39.48
C VAL A 17 -3.24 -46.38 -38.55
N SER A 18 -2.50 -45.76 -37.63
CA SER A 18 -2.97 -44.58 -36.93
C SER A 18 -3.13 -43.41 -37.92
N PRO A 19 -4.11 -42.54 -37.70
CA PRO A 19 -3.79 -41.11 -37.66
C PRO A 19 -3.97 -40.64 -36.22
N ALA A 20 -2.90 -40.06 -35.70
CA ALA A 20 -2.90 -39.35 -34.44
C ALA A 20 -4.09 -38.37 -34.41
N ILE A 21 -4.95 -38.51 -33.40
CA ILE A 21 -5.86 -37.43 -33.04
C ILE A 21 -4.96 -36.34 -32.47
N SER A 22 -4.65 -35.34 -33.29
CA SER A 22 -3.96 -34.13 -32.89
C SER A 22 -4.81 -33.41 -31.83
N LEU A 23 -4.48 -33.61 -30.55
CA LEU A 23 -4.87 -32.74 -29.46
C LEU A 23 -4.14 -31.40 -29.62
N THR A 24 -4.55 -30.59 -30.60
CA THR A 24 -4.09 -29.21 -30.72
C THR A 24 -5.05 -28.30 -29.97
N GLN A 25 -4.82 -28.19 -28.67
CA GLN A 25 -4.99 -26.95 -27.93
C GLN A 25 -4.09 -27.03 -26.70
N ASN A 26 -2.78 -26.86 -26.94
CA ASN A 26 -1.88 -26.37 -25.93
C ASN A 26 -2.27 -24.90 -25.68
N VAL A 27 -3.35 -24.68 -24.93
CA VAL A 27 -3.54 -23.39 -24.26
C VAL A 27 -2.36 -23.32 -23.33
N ALA A 28 -1.35 -22.55 -23.71
CA ALA A 28 -0.33 -22.12 -22.78
C ALA A 28 -1.08 -21.42 -21.66
N VAL A 29 -1.42 -22.17 -20.61
CA VAL A 29 -1.75 -21.62 -19.32
C VAL A 29 -0.45 -20.94 -18.91
N SER A 30 -0.34 -19.66 -19.25
CA SER A 30 0.73 -18.83 -18.74
C SER A 30 0.58 -18.92 -17.23
N ALA A 31 1.44 -19.71 -16.60
CA ALA A 31 1.48 -19.81 -15.15
C ALA A 31 1.56 -18.38 -14.65
N ALA A 32 0.55 -17.97 -13.87
CA ALA A 32 0.53 -16.64 -13.30
C ALA A 32 1.91 -16.42 -12.67
N THR A 33 2.60 -15.37 -13.10
CA THR A 33 3.95 -15.07 -12.64
C THR A 33 3.85 -14.88 -11.13
N THR A 34 4.21 -15.92 -10.37
CA THR A 34 4.23 -15.86 -8.91
C THR A 34 5.33 -14.90 -8.58
N SER A 35 4.97 -13.77 -7.97
CA SER A 35 5.98 -12.83 -7.50
C SER A 35 6.82 -13.56 -6.46
N HIS A 36 8.14 -13.41 -6.57
CA HIS A 36 9.05 -13.87 -5.54
C HIS A 36 9.05 -12.85 -4.40
N THR A 37 9.25 -13.30 -3.18
CA THR A 37 9.69 -12.44 -2.08
C THR A 37 10.53 -13.29 -1.16
N ASP A 38 11.78 -12.89 -0.96
CA ASP A 38 12.67 -13.45 0.05
C ASP A 38 12.83 -12.49 1.24
N ALA A 39 13.64 -12.87 2.23
CA ALA A 39 13.90 -12.02 3.39
C ALA A 39 14.59 -10.69 2.99
N LYS A 40 15.51 -10.73 2.02
CA LYS A 40 16.25 -9.54 1.57
C LYS A 40 15.35 -8.50 0.92
N ASP A 41 14.37 -8.96 0.14
CA ASP A 41 13.36 -8.11 -0.49
C ASP A 41 12.49 -7.42 0.55
N VAL A 42 12.12 -8.12 1.63
CA VAL A 42 11.40 -7.52 2.76
C VAL A 42 12.25 -6.43 3.43
N PHE A 43 13.51 -6.72 3.74
CA PHE A 43 14.39 -5.73 4.36
C PHE A 43 14.64 -4.53 3.47
N ARG A 44 14.84 -4.74 2.17
CA ARG A 44 14.94 -3.66 1.20
C ARG A 44 13.65 -2.83 1.20
N HIS A 45 12.48 -3.48 1.11
CA HIS A 45 11.19 -2.77 1.03
C HIS A 45 10.88 -1.88 2.24
N PHE A 46 11.16 -2.36 3.46
CA PHE A 46 10.81 -1.61 4.67
C PHE A 46 11.96 -0.78 5.24
N LEU A 47 13.19 -1.27 5.15
CA LEU A 47 14.32 -0.71 5.89
C LEU A 47 15.32 0.04 5.00
N SER A 48 15.20 -0.04 3.65
CA SER A 48 15.96 0.87 2.79
C SER A 48 15.31 2.25 2.75
N GLY A 49 16.11 3.31 2.90
CA GLY A 49 15.64 4.69 2.71
C GLY A 49 14.62 5.17 3.74
N VAL A 50 14.83 4.82 5.01
CA VAL A 50 13.97 5.23 6.12
C VAL A 50 13.97 6.75 6.30
N ASN A 51 12.78 7.29 6.56
CA ASN A 51 12.54 8.71 6.77
C ASN A 51 11.95 8.94 8.17
N PHE A 52 12.25 10.11 8.73
CA PHE A 52 11.78 10.51 10.05
C PHE A 52 10.80 11.67 9.93
N TYR A 53 9.72 11.60 10.67
CA TYR A 53 8.69 12.64 10.67
C TYR A 53 8.35 13.07 12.09
N GLU A 54 8.35 14.38 12.30
CA GLU A 54 7.84 15.00 13.51
C GLU A 54 6.61 15.82 13.13
N ASN A 55 5.47 15.55 13.76
CA ASN A 55 4.23 16.29 13.48
C ASN A 55 3.90 16.35 11.97
N ASN A 56 4.07 15.24 11.25
CA ASN A 56 3.93 15.12 9.79
C ASN A 56 4.90 15.95 8.94
N LYS A 57 6.00 16.46 9.51
CA LYS A 57 7.08 17.13 8.76
C LYS A 57 8.31 16.24 8.72
N LYS A 58 8.84 16.02 7.51
CA LYS A 58 10.08 15.28 7.33
C LYS A 58 11.23 16.04 7.99
N VAL A 59 12.02 15.33 8.78
CA VAL A 59 13.23 15.85 9.44
C VAL A 59 14.44 15.08 8.92
N SER A 60 15.56 15.80 8.81
CA SER A 60 16.84 15.20 8.38
C SER A 60 17.53 14.59 9.59
N ALA A 61 17.85 13.31 9.51
CA ALA A 61 18.58 12.58 10.55
C ALA A 61 19.23 11.34 9.94
N VAL A 62 20.18 10.75 10.68
CA VAL A 62 20.85 9.51 10.31
C VAL A 62 20.48 8.45 11.33
N SER A 63 20.20 7.23 10.86
CA SER A 63 19.85 6.12 11.76
C SER A 63 20.77 4.94 11.60
N SER A 64 20.98 4.23 12.71
CA SER A 64 21.53 2.88 12.74
C SER A 64 20.49 1.92 13.31
N LEU A 65 20.29 0.80 12.62
CA LEU A 65 19.42 -0.29 13.06
C LEU A 65 20.27 -1.37 13.71
N ASN A 66 19.78 -1.91 14.83
CA ASN A 66 20.44 -2.95 15.60
C ASN A 66 19.45 -4.07 15.93
N ASN A 67 19.95 -5.30 16.00
CA ASN A 67 19.19 -6.48 16.41
C ASN A 67 17.90 -6.69 15.59
N THR A 68 17.99 -6.52 14.27
CA THR A 68 16.84 -6.69 13.38
C THR A 68 16.49 -8.16 13.21
N THR A 69 15.23 -8.51 13.50
CA THR A 69 14.67 -9.85 13.33
C THR A 69 13.43 -9.82 12.44
N LEU A 70 13.29 -10.83 11.59
CA LEU A 70 12.07 -11.12 10.84
C LEU A 70 11.49 -12.43 11.37
N THR A 71 10.20 -12.44 11.70
CA THR A 71 9.53 -13.63 12.22
C THR A 71 8.23 -13.94 11.49
N HIS A 72 7.89 -15.23 11.46
CA HIS A 72 6.62 -15.77 10.99
C HIS A 72 6.07 -16.72 12.05
N GLY A 73 4.98 -16.32 12.73
CA GLY A 73 4.52 -17.04 13.92
C GLY A 73 5.58 -17.05 15.02
N THR A 74 6.06 -18.23 15.41
CA THR A 74 7.14 -18.41 16.40
C THR A 74 8.51 -18.60 15.76
N GLU A 75 8.60 -18.68 14.44
CA GLU A 75 9.84 -18.95 13.71
C GLU A 75 10.57 -17.64 13.41
N THR A 76 11.89 -17.64 13.64
CA THR A 76 12.78 -16.55 13.21
C THR A 76 13.39 -16.92 11.86
N ILE A 77 13.32 -15.99 10.92
CA ILE A 77 13.82 -16.15 9.57
C ILE A 77 15.17 -15.46 9.48
N ASP A 78 16.18 -16.16 8.98
CA ASP A 78 17.50 -15.60 8.75
C ASP A 78 17.39 -14.43 7.75
N ASN A 79 17.98 -13.29 8.12
CA ASN A 79 17.96 -12.09 7.29
C ASN A 79 18.62 -12.29 5.93
N SER A 80 19.51 -13.27 5.82
CA SER A 80 20.23 -13.63 4.59
C SER A 80 19.53 -14.70 3.76
N SER A 81 18.44 -15.31 4.26
CA SER A 81 17.71 -16.36 3.57
C SER A 81 17.21 -15.89 2.20
N THR A 82 17.42 -16.75 1.21
CA THR A 82 16.95 -16.60 -0.17
C THR A 82 15.73 -17.47 -0.45
N ASP A 83 15.15 -18.08 0.58
CA ASP A 83 13.99 -18.94 0.43
C ASP A 83 12.72 -18.12 0.16
N ASN A 84 11.79 -18.73 -0.59
CA ASN A 84 10.49 -18.13 -0.89
C ASN A 84 9.70 -17.95 0.41
N LEU A 85 9.43 -16.71 0.79
CA LEU A 85 8.49 -16.43 1.86
C LEU A 85 7.08 -16.85 1.41
N ILE A 86 6.42 -17.60 2.28
CA ILE A 86 5.06 -18.09 2.05
C ILE A 86 4.02 -17.00 2.34
N ASP A 87 2.79 -17.24 1.90
CA ASP A 87 1.69 -16.34 2.21
C ASP A 87 1.35 -16.38 3.70
N GLY A 88 1.24 -15.21 4.32
CA GLY A 88 0.97 -15.13 5.76
C GLY A 88 1.32 -13.78 6.37
N GLN A 89 1.16 -13.69 7.70
CA GLN A 89 1.57 -12.53 8.47
C GLN A 89 3.01 -12.69 8.96
N TYR A 90 3.77 -11.61 8.84
CA TYR A 90 5.16 -11.51 9.27
C TYR A 90 5.31 -10.32 10.23
N ARG A 91 6.34 -10.35 11.05
CA ARG A 91 6.71 -9.26 11.96
C ARG A 91 8.18 -8.91 11.79
N ILE A 92 8.49 -7.62 11.74
CA ILE A 92 9.86 -7.11 11.89
C ILE A 92 9.98 -6.44 13.25
N GLN A 93 11.05 -6.77 13.95
CA GLN A 93 11.46 -6.09 15.18
C GLN A 93 12.90 -5.61 15.03
N SER A 94 13.19 -4.37 15.43
CA SER A 94 14.53 -3.80 15.42
C SER A 94 14.63 -2.66 16.43
N SER A 95 15.79 -2.50 17.05
CA SER A 95 16.12 -1.31 17.83
C SER A 95 16.75 -0.27 16.92
N ILE A 96 16.36 0.99 17.07
CA ILE A 96 16.90 2.09 16.27
C ILE A 96 17.52 3.15 17.16
N MET A 97 18.67 3.63 16.71
CA MET A 97 19.32 4.83 17.23
C MET A 97 19.37 5.86 16.10
N ILE A 98 18.99 7.10 16.40
CA ILE A 98 18.90 8.16 15.40
C ILE A 98 19.69 9.38 15.90
N THR A 99 20.57 9.92 15.06
CA THR A 99 21.44 11.06 15.36
C THR A 99 21.26 12.20 14.36
N GLY A 100 21.83 13.36 14.68
CA GLY A 100 21.83 14.53 13.79
C GLY A 100 20.69 15.51 14.05
N PHE A 101 19.98 15.35 15.18
CA PHE A 101 18.95 16.31 15.57
C PHE A 101 19.53 17.50 16.31
N THR A 102 18.96 18.68 16.04
CA THR A 102 19.18 19.86 16.88
C THR A 102 18.54 19.63 18.26
N PRO A 103 19.30 19.82 19.36
CA PRO A 103 18.74 19.76 20.71
C PRO A 103 17.58 20.74 20.91
N SER A 104 16.61 20.33 21.71
CA SER A 104 15.41 21.11 22.07
C SER A 104 15.23 21.08 23.58
N THR A 105 14.59 22.11 24.15
CA THR A 105 14.28 22.16 25.59
C THR A 105 13.15 21.23 26.03
N HIS A 106 12.52 20.52 25.10
CA HIS A 106 11.43 19.58 25.34
C HIS A 106 11.69 18.26 24.63
N ASP A 107 11.11 17.20 25.16
CA ASP A 107 11.09 15.88 24.54
C ASP A 107 10.38 15.94 23.18
N ARG A 108 10.89 15.18 22.22
CA ARG A 108 10.35 15.11 20.85
C ARG A 108 10.12 13.66 20.46
N SER A 109 9.06 13.41 19.71
CA SER A 109 8.69 12.09 19.20
C SER A 109 8.63 12.10 17.68
N PHE A 110 9.05 11.01 17.07
CA PHE A 110 9.16 10.86 15.64
C PHE A 110 8.54 9.56 15.18
N ASP A 111 7.78 9.64 14.10
CA ASP A 111 7.37 8.49 13.32
C ASP A 111 8.50 8.10 12.38
N ILE A 112 8.77 6.80 12.31
CA ILE A 112 9.76 6.21 11.42
C ILE A 112 8.99 5.59 10.25
N VAL A 113 9.35 5.98 9.04
CA VAL A 113 8.53 5.71 7.85
C VAL A 113 9.38 5.21 6.70
N ASN A 114 8.96 4.12 6.06
CA ASN A 114 9.64 3.60 4.89
C ASN A 114 9.43 4.49 3.64
N GLU A 115 10.13 4.22 2.55
CA GLU A 115 9.97 4.97 1.30
C GLU A 115 8.55 4.93 0.73
N SER A 116 7.79 3.87 1.03
CA SER A 116 6.39 3.72 0.61
C SER A 116 5.40 4.53 1.48
N GLY A 117 5.88 5.24 2.50
CA GLY A 117 5.03 6.06 3.38
C GLY A 117 4.34 5.27 4.50
N ASN A 118 4.69 4.00 4.72
CA ASN A 118 4.17 3.20 5.82
C ASN A 118 4.95 3.50 7.10
N ILE A 119 4.24 3.64 8.22
CA ILE A 119 4.86 3.75 9.54
C ILE A 119 5.40 2.38 9.90
N ILE A 120 6.68 2.33 10.29
CA ILE A 120 7.43 1.12 10.65
C ILE A 120 7.95 1.17 12.08
N GLY A 121 7.79 2.29 12.78
CA GLY A 121 8.21 2.43 14.17
C GLY A 121 8.12 3.85 14.68
N SER A 122 8.64 4.07 15.88
CA SER A 122 8.74 5.40 16.48
C SER A 122 10.01 5.53 17.31
N ALA A 123 10.44 6.77 17.55
CA ALA A 123 11.58 7.09 18.39
C ALA A 123 11.32 8.37 19.20
N ILE A 124 11.98 8.46 20.35
CA ILE A 124 11.90 9.61 21.26
C ILE A 124 13.29 10.20 21.44
N ILE A 125 13.38 11.53 21.41
CA ILE A 125 14.56 12.31 21.78
C ILE A 125 14.23 13.00 23.11
N PRO A 126 15.00 12.71 24.18
CA PRO A 126 14.91 13.47 25.43
C PRO A 126 15.30 14.94 25.23
N ALA A 127 14.77 15.83 26.06
CA ALA A 127 15.18 17.23 26.11
C ALA A 127 16.71 17.36 26.22
N ASN A 128 17.25 18.36 25.52
CA ASN A 128 18.68 18.68 25.40
C ASN A 128 19.55 17.57 24.78
N SER A 129 18.95 16.54 24.18
CA SER A 129 19.65 15.49 23.44
C SER A 129 19.64 15.74 21.93
N SER A 130 20.68 15.27 21.25
CA SER A 130 20.74 15.13 19.78
C SER A 130 20.55 13.68 19.32
N LEU A 131 20.31 12.78 20.28
CA LEU A 131 20.20 11.33 20.10
C LEU A 131 18.77 10.89 20.41
N ALA A 132 18.14 10.23 19.44
CA ALA A 132 16.88 9.52 19.62
C ALA A 132 17.13 8.02 19.81
N GLN A 133 16.29 7.41 20.61
CA GLN A 133 16.19 5.95 20.73
C GLN A 133 14.74 5.54 20.46
N GLY A 134 14.59 4.38 19.82
CA GLY A 134 13.27 3.88 19.48
C GLY A 134 13.29 2.42 19.08
N SER A 135 12.16 1.98 18.54
CA SER A 135 12.01 0.66 17.98
C SER A 135 11.20 0.70 16.68
N MET A 136 11.53 -0.24 15.80
CA MET A 136 10.65 -0.68 14.73
C MET A 136 10.02 -1.98 15.19
N ASP A 137 8.71 -1.99 15.33
CA ASP A 137 7.96 -3.20 15.68
C ASP A 137 6.61 -3.16 14.96
N PHE A 138 6.54 -3.88 13.85
CA PHE A 138 5.37 -3.86 12.99
C PHE A 138 5.13 -5.21 12.35
N THR A 139 3.87 -5.46 12.01
CA THR A 139 3.45 -6.63 11.24
C THR A 139 2.99 -6.22 9.85
N PHE A 140 3.15 -7.13 8.89
CA PHE A 140 2.70 -6.99 7.52
C PHE A 140 2.29 -8.37 6.97
N ASN A 141 1.59 -8.39 5.83
CA ASN A 141 1.22 -9.65 5.19
C ASN A 141 1.96 -9.82 3.87
N ILE A 142 2.39 -11.04 3.56
CA ILE A 142 2.77 -11.46 2.21
C ILE A 142 1.59 -12.21 1.60
N LYS A 143 1.22 -11.85 0.36
CA LYS A 143 0.17 -12.53 -0.41
C LYS A 143 0.58 -12.64 -1.88
N ASN A 144 0.61 -13.87 -2.40
CA ASN A 144 1.12 -14.21 -3.73
C ASN A 144 2.51 -13.58 -3.99
N GLY A 145 3.39 -13.63 -2.98
CA GLY A 145 4.72 -13.02 -3.01
C GLY A 145 4.73 -11.50 -3.23
N LYS A 146 3.71 -10.81 -2.71
CA LYS A 146 3.68 -9.34 -2.64
C LYS A 146 3.68 -8.89 -1.20
N ILE A 147 4.56 -7.95 -0.89
CA ILE A 147 4.67 -7.32 0.43
C ILE A 147 3.50 -6.35 0.64
N GLY A 148 2.73 -6.56 1.70
CA GLY A 148 1.62 -5.71 2.10
C GLY A 148 2.04 -4.48 2.91
N LYS A 149 1.03 -3.70 3.33
CA LYS A 149 1.25 -2.56 4.24
C LYS A 149 1.48 -3.02 5.67
N THR A 150 2.05 -2.13 6.47
CA THR A 150 2.23 -2.34 7.91
C THR A 150 0.92 -2.16 8.68
N ASN A 151 0.84 -2.78 9.86
CA ASN A 151 -0.28 -2.61 10.80
C ASN A 151 -0.30 -1.23 11.49
N LEU A 152 0.83 -0.52 11.52
CA LEU A 152 0.96 0.81 12.14
C LEU A 152 0.34 1.94 11.29
N GLY A 153 -0.05 1.63 10.05
CA GLY A 153 -0.67 2.58 9.13
C GLY A 153 0.34 3.33 8.27
N SER A 154 -0.05 4.49 7.78
CA SER A 154 0.76 5.30 6.86
C SER A 154 0.73 6.75 7.32
N ILE A 155 1.83 7.47 7.12
CA ILE A 155 1.79 8.92 7.34
C ILE A 155 0.78 9.52 6.38
N GLY A 156 -0.12 10.32 6.95
CA GLY A 156 -1.05 11.12 6.21
C GLY A 156 -0.31 12.16 5.39
N THR A 157 0.23 11.78 4.23
CA THR A 157 -0.09 12.64 3.08
C THR A 157 -1.60 12.66 3.08
N LYS A 158 -2.21 13.83 3.15
CA LYS A 158 -3.61 13.95 2.77
C LYS A 158 -3.69 13.28 1.41
N SER A 159 -4.14 12.02 1.36
CA SER A 159 -4.74 11.51 0.16
C SER A 159 -5.77 12.58 -0.13
N SER A 160 -5.55 13.35 -1.17
CA SER A 160 -6.63 14.06 -1.81
C SER A 160 -7.50 12.95 -2.40
N LYS A 161 -8.18 12.17 -1.53
CA LYS A 161 -9.59 11.86 -1.76
C LYS A 161 -10.23 13.23 -1.83
N LYS A 162 -10.12 13.84 -3.02
CA LYS A 162 -10.97 14.89 -3.51
C LYS A 162 -12.34 14.42 -3.11
N LYS A 163 -12.88 15.02 -2.06
CA LYS A 163 -14.24 14.77 -1.60
C LYS A 163 -15.05 14.96 -2.87
N VAL A 164 -15.54 13.87 -3.46
CA VAL A 164 -16.44 13.95 -4.60
C VAL A 164 -17.70 14.53 -4.00
N THR A 165 -17.75 15.86 -3.97
CA THR A 165 -18.97 16.60 -3.74
C THR A 165 -19.87 16.19 -4.89
N LYS A 166 -20.77 15.24 -4.64
CA LYS A 166 -21.91 15.00 -5.52
C LYS A 166 -22.61 16.35 -5.66
N LYS A 167 -22.41 17.02 -6.80
CA LYS A 167 -23.19 18.20 -7.17
C LYS A 167 -24.64 17.72 -7.19
N HIS A 168 -25.41 18.06 -6.16
CA HIS A 168 -26.85 18.02 -6.25
C HIS A 168 -27.25 19.08 -7.28
N THR A 169 -27.48 18.64 -8.52
CA THR A 169 -28.17 19.42 -9.54
C THR A 169 -29.56 19.73 -9.00
N LYS A 170 -29.72 20.91 -8.39
CA LYS A 170 -31.04 21.49 -8.11
C LYS A 170 -31.75 21.65 -9.46
N LYS A 171 -32.69 20.75 -9.75
CA LYS A 171 -33.65 20.91 -10.83
C LYS A 171 -34.36 22.25 -10.63
N ARG A 172 -34.07 23.20 -11.52
CA ARG A 172 -34.71 24.52 -11.54
C ARG A 172 -36.14 24.32 -12.03
N HIS A 173 -37.12 24.32 -11.13
CA HIS A 173 -38.52 24.37 -11.54
C HIS A 173 -38.82 25.72 -12.20
N LYS A 174 -39.01 25.66 -13.52
CA LYS A 174 -39.44 26.78 -14.36
C LYS A 174 -40.91 27.08 -14.03
N LYS A 175 -41.17 28.11 -13.24
CA LYS A 175 -42.51 28.71 -13.14
C LYS A 175 -42.63 29.83 -14.18
N THR A 176 -43.34 29.53 -15.26
CA THR A 176 -44.22 30.48 -15.98
C THR A 176 -45.23 31.04 -14.97
N THR A 177 -45.66 32.32 -14.95
CA THR A 177 -46.29 33.11 -16.01
C THR A 177 -46.50 34.59 -15.55
N LYS A 178 -46.35 35.53 -16.50
CA LYS A 178 -47.16 36.74 -16.82
C LYS A 178 -47.38 37.94 -15.85
N LYS A 179 -46.92 39.11 -16.35
CA LYS A 179 -47.54 40.46 -16.48
C LYS A 179 -47.96 41.27 -15.22
N ARG A 180 -47.36 42.46 -15.03
CA ARG A 180 -47.96 43.79 -15.32
C ARG A 180 -47.07 45.01 -14.95
N LYS A 181 -46.94 45.92 -15.94
CA LYS A 181 -46.90 47.40 -15.96
C LYS A 181 -46.07 48.24 -14.94
N ALA A 182 -45.12 48.98 -15.53
CA ALA A 182 -44.90 50.45 -15.48
C ALA A 182 -44.72 51.21 -14.15
N SER A 183 -43.58 51.91 -13.99
CA SER A 183 -43.52 53.39 -14.09
C SER A 183 -42.08 53.94 -13.95
N ARG A 184 -41.83 55.05 -14.65
CA ARG A 184 -40.58 55.85 -14.69
C ARG A 184 -40.41 56.69 -13.41
N LYS A 185 -39.15 57.00 -13.05
CA LYS A 185 -38.61 58.34 -12.62
C LYS A 185 -37.15 58.17 -12.15
N THR A 186 -36.14 58.51 -12.96
CA THR A 186 -35.37 59.77 -13.00
C THR A 186 -34.68 60.21 -11.69
N SER A 187 -33.34 60.38 -11.79
CA SER A 187 -32.48 61.35 -11.05
C SER A 187 -32.11 60.98 -9.59
N HIS A 188 -30.96 61.31 -8.98
CA HIS A 188 -29.87 62.23 -9.28
C HIS A 188 -28.53 61.72 -8.71
N LYS A 189 -27.47 62.03 -9.45
CA LYS A 189 -26.06 62.20 -9.09
C LYS A 189 -25.83 62.79 -7.69
N LYS A 190 -24.90 62.24 -6.90
CA LYS A 190 -23.86 63.02 -6.20
C LYS A 190 -22.71 62.14 -5.68
N SER A 191 -21.54 62.76 -5.70
CA SER A 191 -20.20 62.19 -5.70
C SER A 191 -19.43 62.52 -4.43
N LYS A 192 -18.38 61.72 -4.17
CA LYS A 192 -17.10 62.03 -3.49
C LYS A 192 -17.14 62.40 -2.00
N LYS A 193 -16.33 61.68 -1.19
CA LYS A 193 -14.98 62.15 -0.84
C LYS A 193 -14.10 61.02 -0.32
N ARG A 194 -12.91 60.92 -0.91
CA ARG A 194 -11.76 60.13 -0.47
C ARG A 194 -10.93 61.04 0.43
N ALA A 195 -10.46 60.56 1.57
CA ALA A 195 -9.36 61.18 2.30
C ALA A 195 -8.29 60.12 2.59
N LYS A 196 -7.06 60.48 2.28
CA LYS A 196 -5.87 59.64 2.14
C LYS A 196 -4.99 59.82 3.38
N ARG A 197 -4.32 58.74 3.80
CA ARG A 197 -3.26 58.69 4.82
C ARG A 197 -2.25 59.83 4.65
N ARG A 198 -1.83 60.41 5.78
CA ARG A 198 -0.44 60.66 6.14
C ARG A 198 -0.33 60.59 7.65
#